data_AF-A0A1F8TZU7-F1
#
_entry.id   AF-A0A1F8TZU7-F1
#
_cell.length_a   1.000
_cell.length_b   1.000
_cell.length_c   1.000
_cell.angle_alpha   90.00
_cell.angle_beta   90.00
_cell.angle_gamma   90.00
#
_symmetry.space_group_name_H-M   'P 1'
#
loop_
_entity.id
_entity.type
_entity.pdbx_description
1 polymer ?
#
loop_
_entity_poly.entity_id
_entity_poly.type
_entity_poly.pdbx_seq_one_letter_code
_entity_poly.pdbx_strand_id
1 'polypeptide(L)'
;MEKLSINIEELISKQRIKTKWSELECHGASEFLNLIFQEQVTYGNLAQAIVVENQVVCVNLYEGVPYNSNVGLEMIVRMYIDIEDNILFLCRSGSLYLYETEGMDAEDLRHYYGRD
;
A
#
# COMPACT_ATOMS: atom_id res chain seq x y z
N MET A 1 5.13 9.33 -1.63
CA MET A 1 5.67 7.99 -1.90
C MET A 1 7.03 8.11 -2.56
N GLU A 2 8.04 7.48 -1.98
CA GLU A 2 9.41 7.44 -2.52
C GLU A 2 9.64 6.12 -3.28
N LYS A 3 10.33 6.16 -4.43
CA LYS A 3 10.74 4.95 -5.13
C LYS A 3 11.98 4.36 -4.47
N LEU A 4 11.90 3.09 -4.08
CA LEU A 4 13.04 2.36 -3.53
C LEU A 4 13.93 1.80 -4.65
N SER A 5 15.24 1.76 -4.40
CA SER A 5 16.24 1.16 -5.30
C SER A 5 16.36 -0.37 -5.16
N ILE A 6 15.64 -0.95 -4.20
CA ILE A 6 15.59 -2.38 -3.88
C ILE A 6 14.28 -3.00 -4.37
N ASN A 7 14.25 -4.33 -4.52
CA ASN A 7 13.05 -5.08 -4.87
C ASN A 7 12.39 -5.73 -3.64
N ILE A 8 11.19 -6.28 -3.84
CA ILE A 8 10.42 -6.89 -2.75
C ILE A 8 11.06 -8.20 -2.27
N GLU A 9 11.67 -8.99 -3.15
CA GLU A 9 12.33 -10.25 -2.81
C GLU A 9 13.50 -10.03 -1.84
N GLU A 10 14.28 -8.97 -2.05
CA GLU A 10 15.36 -8.58 -1.16
C GLU A 10 14.83 -8.22 0.24
N LEU A 11 13.74 -7.45 0.32
CA LEU A 11 13.09 -7.12 1.60
C LEU A 11 12.55 -8.36 2.32
N ILE A 12 11.94 -9.30 1.59
CA ILE A 12 11.46 -10.57 2.14
C ILE A 12 12.64 -11.38 2.67
N SER A 13 13.73 -11.52 1.90
CA SER A 13 14.92 -12.27 2.33
C SER A 13 15.59 -11.68 3.58
N LYS A 14 15.53 -10.35 3.72
CA LYS A 14 16.02 -9.59 4.88
C LYS A 14 15.03 -9.55 6.03
N GLN A 15 13.88 -10.22 5.93
CA GLN A 15 12.82 -10.26 6.94
C GLN A 15 12.33 -8.85 7.34
N ARG A 16 12.31 -7.92 6.38
CA ARG A 16 11.81 -6.55 6.60
C ARG A 16 10.31 -6.39 6.34
N ILE A 17 9.64 -7.44 5.88
CA ILE A 17 8.19 -7.46 5.64
C ILE A 17 7.49 -8.24 6.75
N LYS A 18 6.35 -7.74 7.23
CA LYS A 18 5.56 -8.46 8.23
C LYS A 18 5.00 -9.76 7.66
N THR A 19 5.17 -10.83 8.43
CA THR A 19 4.67 -12.19 8.11
C THR A 19 3.30 -12.47 8.73
N LYS A 20 2.81 -11.57 9.59
CA LYS A 20 1.51 -11.63 10.25
C LYS A 20 0.98 -10.22 10.45
N TRP A 21 -0.30 -10.02 10.17
CA TRP A 21 -1.03 -8.81 10.48
C TRP A 21 -2.07 -9.12 11.56
N SER A 22 -2.24 -8.19 12.49
CA SER A 22 -3.37 -8.11 13.39
C SER A 22 -4.66 -7.84 12.63
N GLU A 23 -5.79 -8.10 13.27
CA GLU A 23 -7.10 -7.76 12.72
C GLU A 23 -7.22 -6.26 12.40
N LEU A 24 -6.64 -5.41 13.26
CA LEU A 24 -6.62 -3.96 13.06
C LEU A 24 -5.81 -3.56 11.82
N GLU A 25 -4.65 -4.17 11.60
CA GLU A 25 -3.84 -3.93 10.38
C GLU A 25 -4.60 -4.40 9.13
N CYS A 26 -5.29 -5.55 9.18
CA CYS A 26 -6.11 -6.05 8.08
C CYS A 26 -7.23 -5.07 7.70
N HIS A 27 -7.99 -4.57 8.68
CA HIS A 27 -9.05 -3.59 8.43
C HIS A 27 -8.47 -2.23 8.01
N GLY A 28 -7.44 -1.76 8.70
CA GLY A 28 -6.77 -0.49 8.43
C GLY A 28 -6.19 -0.44 7.02
N ALA A 29 -5.56 -1.52 6.56
CA ALA A 29 -5.05 -1.65 5.20
C ALA A 29 -6.14 -1.42 4.13
N SER A 30 -7.32 -1.99 4.34
CA SER A 30 -8.44 -1.85 3.39
C SER A 30 -8.94 -0.42 3.31
N GLU A 31 -9.15 0.21 4.47
CA GLU A 31 -9.62 1.60 4.55
C GLU A 31 -8.58 2.58 4.02
N PHE A 32 -7.31 2.37 4.37
CA PHE A 32 -6.18 3.17 3.90
C PHE A 32 -6.07 3.19 2.38
N LEU A 33 -6.21 2.04 1.73
CA LEU A 33 -6.18 1.93 0.26
C LEU A 33 -7.33 2.71 -0.39
N ASN A 34 -8.55 2.58 0.16
CA ASN A 34 -9.70 3.33 -0.34
C ASN A 34 -9.52 4.84 -0.15
N LEU A 35 -8.87 5.29 0.94
CA LEU A 35 -8.61 6.71 1.19
C LEU A 35 -7.56 7.28 0.25
N ILE A 36 -6.38 6.66 0.16
CA ILE A 36 -5.27 7.18 -0.66
C ILE A 36 -5.62 7.20 -2.15
N PHE A 37 -6.40 6.23 -2.61
CA PHE A 37 -6.68 6.06 -4.03
C PHE A 37 -8.13 6.41 -4.39
N GLN A 38 -8.86 7.09 -3.50
CA GLN A 38 -10.28 7.40 -3.70
C GLN A 38 -10.54 8.14 -5.02
N GLU A 39 -9.69 9.11 -5.37
CA GLU A 39 -9.83 9.91 -6.59
C GLU A 39 -9.55 9.10 -7.87
N GLN A 40 -8.89 7.95 -7.75
CA GLN A 40 -8.52 7.10 -8.87
C GLN A 40 -9.53 5.99 -9.13
N VAL A 41 -10.50 5.81 -8.23
CA VAL A 41 -11.59 4.85 -8.37
C VAL A 41 -12.85 5.58 -8.81
N THR A 42 -13.21 5.43 -10.08
CA THR A 42 -14.31 6.21 -10.69
C THR A 42 -15.67 5.85 -10.07
N TYR A 43 -15.87 4.60 -9.63
CA TYR A 43 -17.07 4.13 -8.93
C TYR A 43 -16.77 2.84 -8.14
N GLY A 44 -16.91 2.86 -6.81
CA GLY A 44 -16.84 1.66 -5.95
C GLY A 44 -15.60 1.56 -5.05
N ASN A 45 -15.45 0.42 -4.37
CA ASN A 45 -14.26 0.09 -3.58
C ASN A 45 -13.22 -0.59 -4.44
N LEU A 46 -11.94 -0.47 -4.08
CA LEU A 46 -10.89 -1.24 -4.71
C LEU A 46 -11.13 -2.75 -4.53
N ALA A 47 -11.14 -3.49 -5.64
CA ALA A 47 -11.21 -4.94 -5.61
C ALA A 47 -9.90 -5.51 -5.04
N GLN A 48 -9.93 -5.87 -3.77
CA GLN A 48 -8.75 -6.26 -3.01
C GLN A 48 -8.99 -7.44 -2.09
N ALA A 49 -7.93 -8.20 -1.81
CA ALA A 49 -7.94 -9.28 -0.83
C ALA A 49 -6.62 -9.34 -0.08
N ILE A 50 -6.69 -9.63 1.22
CA ILE A 50 -5.51 -9.97 2.01
C ILE A 50 -5.15 -11.42 1.70
N VAL A 51 -3.91 -11.65 1.30
CA VAL A 51 -3.38 -12.96 0.95
C VAL A 51 -2.06 -13.20 1.67
N VAL A 52 -1.70 -14.47 1.79
CA VAL A 52 -0.37 -14.89 2.25
C VAL A 52 0.37 -15.46 1.06
N GLU A 53 1.45 -14.81 0.66
CA GLU A 53 2.33 -15.27 -0.41
C GLU A 53 3.77 -15.29 0.08
N ASN A 54 4.54 -16.33 -0.23
CA ASN A 54 5.93 -16.47 0.22
C ASN A 54 6.11 -16.25 1.74
N GLN A 55 5.14 -16.70 2.54
CA GLN A 55 5.10 -16.55 4.00
C GLN A 55 4.98 -15.09 4.51
N VAL A 56 4.71 -14.13 3.64
CA VAL A 56 4.41 -12.74 4.02
C VAL A 56 2.94 -12.41 3.76
N VAL A 57 2.37 -11.52 4.58
CA VAL A 57 1.01 -11.03 4.38
C VAL A 57 1.06 -9.81 3.47
N CYS A 58 0.14 -9.75 2.51
CA CYS A 58 -0.02 -8.58 1.66
C CYS A 58 -1.48 -8.38 1.24
N VAL A 59 -1.81 -7.17 0.78
CA VAL A 59 -3.04 -6.94 0.01
C VAL A 59 -2.73 -7.11 -1.47
N ASN A 60 -3.50 -7.96 -2.14
CA ASN A 60 -3.52 -8.07 -3.58
C ASN A 60 -4.61 -7.17 -4.16
N LEU A 61 -4.26 -6.32 -5.12
CA LEU A 61 -5.17 -5.42 -5.84
C LEU A 61 -5.45 -6.01 -7.22
N TYR A 62 -6.60 -6.66 -7.40
CA TYR A 62 -6.85 -7.50 -8.57
C TYR A 62 -6.81 -6.76 -9.91
N GLU A 63 -7.40 -5.57 -9.95
CA GLU A 63 -7.39 -4.72 -11.15
C GLU A 63 -6.14 -3.80 -11.20
N GLY A 64 -5.46 -3.69 -10.07
CA GLY A 64 -4.41 -2.70 -9.82
C GLY A 64 -4.95 -1.28 -9.72
N VAL A 65 -4.11 -0.36 -9.26
CA VAL A 65 -4.43 1.06 -9.12
C VAL A 65 -3.44 1.89 -9.94
N PRO A 66 -3.91 2.75 -10.85
CA PRO A 66 -3.02 3.61 -11.61
C PRO A 66 -2.42 4.68 -10.69
N TYR A 67 -1.10 4.80 -10.70
CA TYR A 67 -0.36 5.80 -9.92
C TYR A 67 0.57 6.60 -10.82
N ASN A 68 0.38 7.92 -10.86
CA ASN A 68 1.24 8.80 -11.65
C ASN A 68 2.49 9.14 -10.85
N SER A 69 3.58 8.40 -11.10
CA SER A 69 4.86 8.60 -10.41
C SER A 69 5.73 9.65 -11.11
N ASN A 70 6.76 10.14 -10.42
CA ASN A 70 7.74 11.08 -10.99
C ASN A 70 8.50 10.52 -12.21
N VAL A 71 8.47 9.20 -12.42
CA VAL A 71 9.12 8.51 -13.54
C VAL A 71 8.15 8.02 -14.61
N GLY A 72 6.84 8.26 -14.44
CA GLY A 72 5.79 7.87 -15.37
C GLY A 72 4.59 7.19 -14.70
N LEU A 73 3.60 6.83 -15.51
CA LEU A 73 2.42 6.09 -15.07
C LEU A 73 2.82 4.65 -14.70
N GLU A 74 2.57 4.31 -13.44
CA GLU A 74 2.76 2.97 -12.88
C GLU A 74 1.40 2.38 -12.49
N MET A 75 1.37 1.06 -12.28
CA MET A 75 0.17 0.36 -11.82
C MET A 75 0.50 -0.44 -10.57
N ILE A 76 0.02 0.02 -9.41
CA ILE A 76 0.21 -0.66 -8.13
C ILE A 76 -0.67 -1.91 -8.11
N VAL A 77 -0.09 -3.06 -7.78
CA VAL A 77 -0.79 -4.35 -7.76
C VAL A 77 -0.79 -5.01 -6.39
N ARG A 78 0.14 -4.63 -5.50
CA ARG A 78 0.19 -5.16 -4.14
C ARG A 78 0.60 -4.11 -3.13
N MET A 79 0.15 -4.32 -1.90
CA MET A 79 0.53 -3.53 -0.73
C MET A 79 1.06 -4.45 0.37
N TYR A 80 2.18 -4.09 0.97
CA TYR A 80 2.79 -4.77 2.11
C TYR A 80 2.92 -3.81 3.29
N ILE A 81 3.05 -4.35 4.50
CA ILE A 81 3.43 -3.61 5.70
C ILE A 81 4.82 -4.10 6.10
N ASP A 82 5.76 -3.17 6.25
CA ASP A 82 7.11 -3.50 6.70
C ASP A 82 7.16 -3.61 8.24
N ILE A 83 8.30 -4.05 8.78
CA ILE A 83 8.46 -4.22 10.23
C ILE A 83 8.46 -2.91 11.03
N GLU A 84 8.59 -1.76 10.35
CA GLU A 84 8.56 -0.41 10.90
C GLU A 84 7.17 0.22 10.71
N ASP A 85 6.15 -0.57 10.36
CA ASP A 85 4.77 -0.13 10.15
C ASP A 85 4.58 0.83 8.97
N ASN A 86 5.56 0.90 8.06
CA ASN A 86 5.41 1.62 6.80
C ASN A 86 4.69 0.78 5.76
N ILE A 87 4.10 1.47 4.78
CA ILE A 87 3.40 0.82 3.68
C ILE A 87 4.30 0.76 2.45
N LEU A 88 4.37 -0.42 1.84
CA LEU A 88 5.12 -0.67 0.62
C LEU A 88 4.16 -1.02 -0.52
N PHE A 89 4.27 -0.31 -1.62
CA PHE A 89 3.48 -0.52 -2.83
C PHE A 89 4.33 -1.12 -3.93
N LEU A 90 3.96 -2.32 -4.37
CA LEU A 90 4.59 -2.99 -5.50
C LEU A 90 3.80 -2.72 -6.77
N CYS A 91 4.49 -2.20 -7.78
CA CYS A 91 3.93 -1.97 -9.10
C CYS A 91 4.07 -3.21 -10.00
N ARG A 92 3.22 -3.31 -11.02
CA ARG A 92 3.26 -4.39 -12.04
C ARG A 92 4.61 -4.44 -12.77
N SER A 93 5.30 -3.31 -12.87
CA SER A 93 6.66 -3.19 -13.44
C SER A 93 7.75 -3.82 -12.56
N GLY A 94 7.45 -4.15 -11.30
CA GLY A 94 8.42 -4.54 -10.28
C GLY A 94 8.99 -3.36 -9.50
N SER A 95 8.67 -2.11 -9.87
CA SER A 95 9.02 -0.92 -9.06
C SER A 95 8.38 -1.02 -7.67
N LEU A 96 9.15 -0.67 -6.64
CA LEU A 96 8.69 -0.65 -5.26
C LEU A 96 8.69 0.79 -4.73
N TYR A 97 7.61 1.17 -4.05
CA TYR A 97 7.45 2.49 -3.46
C TYR A 97 7.18 2.39 -1.96
N LEU A 98 7.81 3.25 -1.18
CA LEU A 98 7.59 3.41 0.24
C LEU A 98 6.64 4.58 0.51
N TYR A 99 5.71 4.34 1.41
CA TYR A 99 4.88 5.33 2.06
C TYR A 99 5.18 5.25 3.57
N GLU A 100 5.91 6.24 4.07
CA GLU A 100 6.21 6.36 5.49
C GLU A 100 4.94 6.76 6.25
N THR A 101 4.60 5.99 7.28
CA THR A 101 3.42 6.26 8.12
C THR A 101 3.76 7.12 9.34
N GLU A 102 5.02 7.09 9.79
CA GLU A 102 5.55 8.02 10.80
C GLU A 102 5.61 9.44 10.22
N GLY A 103 4.67 10.29 10.63
CA GLY A 103 4.56 11.68 10.17
C GLY A 103 3.19 12.08 9.66
N MET A 104 2.24 11.14 9.54
CA MET A 104 0.84 11.48 9.31
C MET A 104 0.21 12.01 10.59
N ASP A 105 -0.18 13.28 10.60
CA ASP A 105 -0.97 13.82 11.69
C ASP A 105 -2.45 13.42 11.48
N ALA A 106 -3.23 13.33 12.56
CA ALA A 106 -4.65 12.97 12.47
C ALA A 106 -5.47 13.96 11.61
N GLU A 107 -4.91 15.12 11.27
CA GLU A 107 -5.47 16.12 10.36
C GLU A 107 -5.30 15.76 8.88
N ASP A 108 -4.25 15.05 8.49
CA ASP A 108 -4.04 14.60 7.09
C ASP A 108 -5.11 13.58 6.67
N LEU A 109 -5.65 12.84 7.63
CA LEU A 109 -6.79 11.93 7.45
C LEU A 109 -8.15 12.64 7.49
N ARG A 110 -8.25 13.86 8.07
CA ARG A 110 -9.52 14.61 8.16
C ARG A 110 -9.92 15.29 6.85
N HIS A 111 -8.96 15.59 5.97
CA HIS A 111 -9.27 16.13 4.64
C HIS A 111 -10.17 15.21 3.79
N TYR A 112 -10.32 13.95 4.19
CA TYR A 112 -11.18 12.97 3.53
C TYR A 112 -12.50 12.68 4.25
N TYR A 113 -12.66 13.08 5.53
CA TYR A 113 -13.88 12.79 6.32
C TYR A 113 -14.66 14.01 6.81
N GLY A 114 -14.22 15.24 6.54
CA GLY A 114 -14.93 16.44 6.99
C GLY A 114 -14.93 17.54 5.95
N ARG A 115 -16.08 17.75 5.30
CA ARG A 115 -16.47 19.10 4.91
C ARG A 115 -16.78 19.87 6.19
N ASP A 116 -16.10 20.99 6.38
CA ASP A 116 -16.76 22.24 6.79
C ASP A 116 -16.46 23.29 5.72
#